data_AF-A0A7W9LNQ4-F1
#
_entry.id   AF-A0A7W9LNQ4-F1
#
_cell.length_a   1.000
_cell.length_b   1.000
_cell.length_c   1.000
_cell.angle_alpha   90.00
_cell.angle_beta   90.00
_cell.angle_gamma   90.00
#
_symmetry.space_group_name_H-M   'P 1'
#
loop_
_entity.id
_entity.type
_entity.pdbx_description
1 polymer ?
#
loop_
_entity_poly.entity_id
_entity_poly.type
_entity_poly.pdbx_seq_one_letter_code
_entity_poly.pdbx_strand_id
1 'polypeptide(L)'
;MNRILGGILAALTLAAAVGFYVSATDRPALPDVPAAASSVLAHTADDAVAPAPTPLTSPPGTPVADPAAPDPDPSAPPPDGPVPGEPQPTASSPGTPPAPPPASDPAAPAPTELYLTAPGLTDPGATEVFTATWIDSAGYGVDGVVLLQRAEGDTWVPVAELTTSVGRASTSVTVAASAIYRLVYPGSDALAPQVSDEVAVIAETRMESALTLTAAPARVVTGGPAVLTVGWHNTDAVPIIGDIVVEALADGAWTAVATVTTGSDGAAATTVTPTVSTAYRAVYPGGTRYLPVTSADVTVSAVSAATIPVRSCANQADVDALPHGVGCHYTSVDAGVFVVGHDFQGNAWWNELAMGAYVQLTGEQAGLYEVVDRVIAPGRAAELGPAEQWTCGDRCDVILQTCIDANTGFTWLRRVG
;
A
#
# COMPACT_ATOMS: atom_id res chain seq x y z
N MET A 1 -12.37 -4.41 47.73
CA MET A 1 -11.06 -4.16 47.08
C MET A 1 -11.08 -3.07 46.00
N ASN A 2 -12.21 -2.71 45.37
CA ASN A 2 -12.23 -1.76 44.23
C ASN A 2 -12.10 -0.25 44.56
N ARG A 3 -12.09 0.18 45.82
CA ARG A 3 -11.95 1.62 46.16
C ARG A 3 -10.53 2.07 46.46
N ILE A 4 -9.63 1.14 46.77
CA ILE A 4 -8.21 1.44 47.08
C ILE A 4 -7.40 1.56 45.78
N LEU A 5 -7.74 0.77 44.75
CA LEU A 5 -7.06 0.83 43.45
C LEU A 5 -7.32 2.15 42.70
N GLY A 6 -8.52 2.71 42.82
CA GLY A 6 -8.87 3.99 42.17
C GLY A 6 -8.10 5.20 42.73
N GLY A 7 -7.77 5.18 44.02
CA GLY A 7 -6.99 6.26 44.65
C GLY A 7 -5.51 6.26 44.25
N ILE A 8 -4.92 5.08 44.06
CA ILE A 8 -3.51 4.92 43.66
C ILE A 8 -3.30 5.35 42.20
N LEU A 9 -4.27 5.07 41.32
CA LEU A 9 -4.18 5.45 39.90
C LEU A 9 -4.28 6.97 39.69
N ALA A 10 -5.10 7.67 40.49
CA ALA A 10 -5.23 9.13 40.44
C ALA A 10 -4.00 9.87 41.01
N ALA A 11 -3.33 9.30 42.02
CA ALA A 11 -2.10 9.87 42.57
C ALA A 11 -0.90 9.73 41.61
N LEU A 12 -0.83 8.64 40.85
CA LEU A 12 0.24 8.42 39.85
C LEU A 12 0.11 9.33 38.62
N THR A 13 -1.12 9.66 38.21
CA THR A 13 -1.34 10.59 37.08
C THR A 13 -0.98 12.03 37.43
N LEU A 14 -1.18 12.45 38.68
CA LEU A 14 -0.82 13.80 39.13
C LEU A 14 0.71 13.97 39.26
N ALA A 15 1.44 12.92 39.66
CA ALA A 15 2.90 12.96 39.78
C ALA A 15 3.61 13.04 38.40
N ALA A 16 3.05 12.41 37.36
CA ALA A 16 3.60 12.45 36.01
C ALA A 16 3.46 13.84 35.34
N ALA A 17 2.36 14.55 35.62
CA ALA A 17 2.11 15.89 35.07
C ALA A 17 3.03 16.97 35.67
N VAL A 18 3.39 16.85 36.95
CA VAL A 18 4.30 17.80 37.63
C VAL A 18 5.75 17.59 37.20
N GLY A 19 6.17 16.35 36.92
CA GLY A 19 7.52 16.06 36.41
C GLY A 19 7.79 16.66 35.02
N PHE A 20 6.77 16.75 34.16
CA PHE A 20 6.92 17.32 32.82
C PHE A 20 7.02 18.85 32.82
N TYR A 21 6.37 19.53 33.78
CA TYR A 21 6.35 20.99 33.82
C TYR A 21 7.64 21.62 34.38
N VAL A 22 8.40 20.89 35.20
CA VAL A 22 9.64 21.40 35.83
C VAL A 22 10.87 21.27 34.92
N SER A 23 10.83 20.46 33.84
CA SER A 23 11.99 20.27 32.94
C SER A 23 12.11 21.28 31.79
N ALA A 24 11.13 22.18 31.62
CA ALA A 24 11.08 23.09 30.47
C ALA A 24 11.79 24.45 30.70
N THR A 25 12.04 24.85 31.95
CA THR A 25 12.54 26.20 32.27
C THR A 25 14.05 26.31 32.54
N ASP A 26 14.78 25.19 32.66
CA ASP A 26 16.21 25.17 33.00
C ASP A 26 17.11 24.60 31.88
N ARG A 27 16.80 24.86 30.60
CA ARG A 27 17.74 24.53 29.52
C ARG A 27 18.84 25.61 29.44
N PRO A 28 20.13 25.28 29.60
CA PRO A 28 21.21 26.21 29.29
C PRO A 28 21.13 26.62 27.82
N ALA A 29 21.46 27.88 27.52
CA ALA A 29 21.54 28.36 26.15
C ALA A 29 22.49 27.47 25.34
N LEU A 30 22.03 27.01 24.18
CA LEU A 30 22.86 26.25 23.24
C LEU A 30 24.04 27.13 22.82
N PRO A 31 25.26 26.59 22.74
CA PRO A 31 26.41 27.33 22.23
C PRO A 31 26.15 27.73 20.77
N ASP A 32 26.60 28.93 20.40
CA ASP A 32 26.53 29.45 19.04
C ASP A 32 27.20 28.47 18.07
N VAL A 33 26.37 27.78 17.27
CA VAL A 33 26.84 26.92 16.18
C VAL A 33 27.15 27.83 14.99
N PRO A 34 28.37 27.81 14.43
CA PRO A 34 28.69 28.58 13.24
C PRO A 34 27.77 28.18 12.08
N ALA A 35 27.37 29.18 11.29
CA ALA A 35 26.42 29.05 10.18
C ALA A 35 26.76 27.85 9.28
N ALA A 36 25.72 27.05 9.02
CA ALA A 36 25.77 25.80 8.27
C ALA A 36 26.45 25.95 6.90
N ALA A 37 27.21 24.92 6.54
CA ALA A 37 27.57 24.62 5.17
C ALA A 37 26.31 24.57 4.29
N SER A 38 26.45 24.96 3.02
CA SER A 38 25.40 24.96 2.01
C SER A 38 24.57 23.68 2.04
N SER A 39 23.25 23.80 1.93
CA SER A 39 22.33 22.67 1.88
C SER A 39 22.67 21.77 0.69
N VAL A 40 23.03 20.51 0.96
CA VAL A 40 23.10 19.45 -0.05
C VAL A 40 21.66 19.02 -0.35
N LEU A 41 21.26 19.12 -1.61
CA LEU A 41 19.96 18.67 -2.09
C LEU A 41 20.05 17.16 -2.30
N ALA A 42 19.48 16.37 -1.39
CA ALA A 42 19.44 14.92 -1.52
C ALA A 42 18.36 14.53 -2.55
N HIS A 43 18.78 14.03 -3.70
CA HIS A 43 17.88 13.37 -4.64
C HIS A 43 17.58 11.96 -4.14
N THR A 44 16.31 11.66 -3.86
CA THR A 44 15.90 10.33 -3.40
C THR A 44 15.39 9.50 -4.58
N ALA A 45 15.44 8.18 -4.47
CA ALA A 45 14.94 7.27 -5.51
C ALA A 45 13.43 7.43 -5.82
N ASP A 46 12.70 8.15 -4.97
CA ASP A 46 11.28 8.48 -5.14
C ASP A 46 11.05 9.80 -5.91
N ASP A 47 12.11 10.55 -6.24
CA ASP A 47 11.99 11.69 -7.13
C ASP A 47 11.59 11.22 -8.53
N ALA A 48 10.76 12.02 -9.23
CA ALA A 48 10.28 11.69 -10.56
C ALA A 48 11.46 11.33 -11.47
N VAL A 49 11.51 10.06 -11.90
CA VAL A 49 12.49 9.55 -12.87
C VAL A 49 12.59 10.56 -14.02
N ALA A 50 13.80 11.06 -14.27
CA ALA A 50 14.05 11.91 -15.43
C ALA A 50 13.38 11.28 -16.65
N PRO A 51 12.61 12.04 -17.46
CA PRO A 51 11.81 11.46 -18.53
C PRO A 51 12.70 10.58 -19.40
N ALA A 52 12.30 9.33 -19.57
CA ALA A 52 12.97 8.43 -20.49
C ALA A 52 13.02 9.14 -21.86
N PRO A 53 14.21 9.29 -22.48
CA PRO A 53 14.28 9.87 -23.81
C PRO A 53 13.36 9.06 -24.72
N THR A 54 12.44 9.74 -25.40
CA THR A 54 11.50 9.11 -26.32
C THR A 54 12.30 8.31 -27.34
N PRO A 55 12.11 6.98 -27.45
CA PRO A 55 12.77 6.22 -28.50
C PRO A 55 12.34 6.80 -29.84
N LEU A 56 13.30 7.16 -30.70
CA LEU A 56 13.02 7.51 -32.08
C LEU A 56 12.43 6.27 -32.77
N THR A 57 11.10 6.20 -32.89
CA THR A 57 10.38 5.12 -33.57
C THR A 57 10.43 5.23 -35.10
N SER A 58 11.51 5.78 -35.67
CA SER A 58 11.68 5.84 -37.11
C SER A 58 12.86 4.97 -37.54
N PRO A 59 12.63 3.79 -38.14
CA PRO A 59 13.70 3.10 -38.85
C PRO A 59 14.14 3.97 -40.04
N PRO A 60 15.40 3.87 -40.49
CA PRO A 60 15.88 4.60 -41.66
C PRO A 60 14.99 4.23 -42.86
N GLY A 61 14.26 5.23 -43.37
CA GLY A 61 13.31 5.05 -44.46
C GLY A 61 14.01 4.60 -45.75
N THR A 62 13.53 3.49 -46.29
CA THR A 62 13.66 3.11 -47.69
C THR A 62 13.21 4.28 -48.60
N PRO A 63 13.94 4.61 -49.68
CA PRO A 63 13.54 5.66 -50.60
C PRO A 63 12.24 5.26 -51.31
N VAL A 64 11.19 6.06 -51.11
CA VAL A 64 9.93 5.95 -51.83
C VAL A 64 10.07 6.65 -53.18
N ALA A 65 9.79 5.91 -54.25
CA ALA A 65 9.71 6.44 -55.60
C ALA A 65 8.52 7.39 -55.75
N ASP A 66 8.78 8.58 -56.28
CA ASP A 66 7.77 9.59 -56.57
C ASP A 66 6.92 9.18 -57.80
N PRO A 67 5.58 9.36 -57.78
CA PRO A 67 4.73 9.03 -58.91
C PRO A 67 4.77 10.13 -59.99
N ALA A 68 4.66 9.66 -61.23
CA ALA A 68 4.72 10.43 -62.46
C ALA A 68 3.82 11.68 -62.50
N ALA A 69 4.40 12.80 -62.92
CA ALA A 69 3.70 13.97 -63.42
C ALA A 69 3.77 14.00 -64.98
N PRO A 70 2.73 14.52 -65.66
CA PRO A 70 2.54 14.35 -67.10
C PRO A 70 3.38 15.30 -67.97
N ASP A 71 3.69 14.80 -69.18
CA ASP A 71 4.40 15.46 -70.28
C ASP A 71 3.87 16.88 -70.61
N PRO A 72 4.77 17.88 -70.74
CA PRO A 72 4.53 19.06 -71.55
C PRO A 72 5.12 18.94 -72.98
N ASP A 73 4.19 18.98 -73.92
CA ASP A 73 4.21 19.36 -75.34
C ASP A 73 5.54 19.88 -75.98
N PRO A 74 6.02 19.27 -77.10
CA PRO A 74 7.20 19.70 -77.83
C PRO A 74 6.86 20.65 -78.98
N SER A 75 6.68 21.95 -78.74
CA SER A 75 6.61 22.95 -79.83
C SER A 75 6.81 24.41 -79.37
N ALA A 76 8.07 24.88 -79.28
CA ALA A 76 8.44 26.30 -79.42
C ALA A 76 9.97 26.51 -79.56
N PRO A 77 10.48 27.22 -80.59
CA PRO A 77 11.86 27.76 -80.66
C PRO A 77 11.90 29.26 -80.25
N PRO A 78 13.00 30.02 -80.36
CA PRO A 78 14.44 29.92 -79.97
C PRO A 78 14.80 31.08 -78.96
N PRO A 79 16.06 31.50 -78.63
CA PRO A 79 16.94 32.28 -79.54
C PRO A 79 18.47 32.09 -79.38
N ASP A 80 19.18 32.44 -80.45
CA ASP A 80 20.63 32.66 -80.53
C ASP A 80 21.12 33.82 -79.65
N GLY A 81 22.30 33.69 -79.04
CA GLY A 81 23.03 34.76 -78.35
C GLY A 81 24.42 34.32 -77.87
N PRO A 82 25.43 35.22 -77.81
CA PRO A 82 26.78 34.97 -78.32
C PRO A 82 27.75 34.31 -77.32
N VAL A 83 28.69 33.56 -77.88
CA VAL A 83 29.90 33.01 -77.27
C VAL A 83 30.90 34.12 -76.90
N PRO A 84 31.32 34.26 -75.62
CA PRO A 84 32.53 34.97 -75.23
C PRO A 84 33.71 34.01 -75.11
N GLY A 85 34.85 34.43 -75.66
CA GLY A 85 36.00 33.60 -76.01
C GLY A 85 36.84 33.04 -74.86
N GLU A 86 37.57 31.98 -75.21
CA GLU A 86 38.66 31.38 -74.46
C GLU A 86 39.77 32.39 -74.14
N PRO A 87 40.13 32.56 -72.86
CA PRO A 87 41.37 33.21 -72.47
C PRO A 87 42.57 32.28 -72.68
N GLN A 88 43.52 32.79 -73.44
CA GLN A 88 44.81 32.20 -73.75
C GLN A 88 45.69 32.02 -72.48
N PRO A 89 46.44 30.92 -72.34
CA PRO A 89 47.24 30.66 -71.14
C PRO A 89 48.49 31.54 -71.08
N THR A 90 48.64 32.31 -70.00
CA THR A 90 49.89 32.99 -69.64
C THR A 90 50.77 32.08 -68.79
N ALA A 91 52.00 31.88 -69.25
CA ALA A 91 53.04 31.15 -68.52
C ALA A 91 53.38 31.88 -67.21
N SER A 92 53.08 31.24 -66.08
CA SER A 92 53.46 31.72 -64.74
C SER A 92 54.77 31.07 -64.29
N SER A 93 55.67 31.92 -63.81
CA SER A 93 56.94 31.60 -63.16
C SER A 93 56.80 30.60 -62.00
N PRO A 94 57.84 29.82 -61.68
CA PRO A 94 57.84 28.91 -60.53
C PRO A 94 57.79 29.72 -59.23
N GLY A 95 56.60 29.78 -58.62
CA GLY A 95 56.37 30.40 -57.32
C GLY A 95 56.95 29.56 -56.19
N THR A 96 57.49 30.25 -55.18
CA THR A 96 57.89 29.72 -53.88
C THR A 96 56.78 28.83 -53.28
N PRO A 97 57.10 27.64 -52.72
CA PRO A 97 56.11 26.78 -52.08
C PRO A 97 55.33 27.56 -51.01
N PRO A 98 53.99 27.49 -50.98
CA PRO A 98 53.19 28.16 -49.95
C PRO A 98 53.63 27.66 -48.57
N ALA A 99 53.77 28.60 -47.63
CA ALA A 99 54.05 28.28 -46.24
C ALA A 99 52.99 27.29 -45.71
N PRO A 100 53.38 26.27 -44.93
CA PRO A 100 52.42 25.33 -44.35
C PRO A 100 51.39 26.13 -43.53
N PRO A 101 50.09 25.79 -43.63
CA PRO A 101 49.06 26.48 -42.88
C PRO A 101 49.39 26.39 -41.38
N PRO A 102 49.14 27.47 -40.61
CA PRO A 102 49.37 27.45 -39.18
C PRO A 102 48.61 26.26 -38.58
N ALA A 103 49.28 25.50 -37.72
CA ALA A 103 48.63 24.42 -36.99
C ALA A 103 47.44 25.01 -36.24
N SER A 104 46.23 24.53 -36.56
CA SER A 104 45.01 24.93 -35.85
C SER A 104 45.19 24.61 -34.38
N ASP A 105 44.90 25.57 -33.50
CA ASP A 105 44.85 25.29 -32.07
C ASP A 105 43.87 24.13 -31.81
N PRO A 106 44.21 23.18 -30.92
CA PRO A 106 43.33 22.08 -30.60
C PRO A 106 41.98 22.60 -30.14
N ALA A 107 40.90 22.11 -30.76
CA ALA A 107 39.54 22.49 -30.41
C ALA A 107 39.29 22.18 -28.92
N ALA A 108 38.64 23.10 -28.21
CA ALA A 108 38.23 22.86 -26.84
C ALA A 108 37.31 21.62 -26.77
N PRO A 109 37.48 20.72 -25.78
CA PRO A 109 36.65 19.54 -25.64
C PRO A 109 35.17 19.90 -25.43
N ALA A 110 34.27 19.08 -25.97
CA ALA A 110 32.84 19.30 -25.88
C ALA A 110 32.34 19.17 -24.43
N PRO A 111 31.38 20.01 -23.97
CA PRO A 111 30.77 19.87 -22.65
C PRO A 111 29.89 18.61 -22.56
N THR A 112 29.94 17.93 -21.42
CA THR A 112 29.13 16.74 -21.11
C THR A 112 28.69 16.78 -19.63
N GLU A 113 27.65 16.02 -19.27
CA GLU A 113 27.09 15.94 -17.92
C GLU A 113 27.01 14.49 -17.45
N LEU A 114 27.49 14.23 -16.22
CA LEU A 114 27.59 12.89 -15.63
C LEU A 114 26.76 12.79 -14.35
N TYR A 115 25.86 11.83 -14.30
CA TYR A 115 24.89 11.62 -13.22
C TYR A 115 25.06 10.24 -12.58
N LEU A 116 24.99 10.20 -11.25
CA LEU A 116 24.95 8.97 -10.47
C LEU A 116 23.56 8.77 -9.87
N THR A 117 22.99 7.58 -10.06
CA THR A 117 21.82 7.10 -9.33
C THR A 117 22.22 5.91 -8.47
N ALA A 118 21.87 5.93 -7.19
CA ALA A 118 22.16 4.91 -6.19
C ALA A 118 20.97 4.76 -5.23
N PRO A 119 20.84 3.66 -4.47
CA PRO A 119 19.82 3.59 -3.43
C PRO A 119 20.09 4.62 -2.32
N GLY A 120 19.04 5.26 -1.80
CA GLY A 120 19.18 6.17 -0.65
C GLY A 120 19.49 5.43 0.65
N LEU A 121 18.94 4.23 0.83
CA LEU A 121 19.10 3.40 2.01
C LEU A 121 19.20 1.93 1.65
N THR A 122 20.05 1.19 2.37
CA THR A 122 20.24 -0.25 2.22
C THR A 122 20.55 -0.93 3.56
N ASP A 123 20.48 -2.26 3.61
CA ASP A 123 20.99 -3.02 4.75
C ASP A 123 22.52 -3.13 4.68
N PRO A 124 23.24 -3.07 5.81
CA PRO A 124 24.67 -3.34 5.84
C PRO A 124 25.00 -4.71 5.22
N GLY A 125 25.84 -4.70 4.19
CA GLY A 125 26.28 -5.87 3.45
C GLY A 125 25.36 -6.28 2.29
N ALA A 126 24.27 -5.55 2.03
CA ALA A 126 23.45 -5.78 0.85
C ALA A 126 24.19 -5.35 -0.43
N THR A 127 23.85 -6.01 -1.53
CA THR A 127 24.41 -5.73 -2.86
C THR A 127 23.42 -4.90 -3.65
N GLU A 128 23.82 -3.69 -3.98
CA GLU A 128 22.95 -2.65 -4.53
C GLU A 128 23.36 -2.23 -5.93
N VAL A 129 22.39 -1.75 -6.72
CA VAL A 129 22.64 -1.31 -8.09
C VAL A 129 22.93 0.18 -8.14
N PHE A 130 24.09 0.53 -8.68
CA PHE A 130 24.50 1.89 -9.00
C PHE A 130 24.40 2.09 -10.52
N THR A 131 23.86 3.21 -10.96
CA THR A 131 23.65 3.52 -12.38
C THR A 131 24.35 4.83 -12.74
N ALA A 132 25.17 4.79 -13.78
CA ALA A 132 25.75 5.97 -14.41
C ALA A 132 24.90 6.41 -15.61
N THR A 133 24.61 7.70 -15.71
CA THR A 133 24.07 8.34 -16.92
C THR A 133 25.02 9.43 -17.38
N TRP A 134 25.45 9.40 -18.64
CA TRP A 134 26.38 10.36 -19.22
C TRP A 134 25.84 10.88 -20.54
N ILE A 135 25.61 12.19 -20.63
CA ILE A 135 25.04 12.83 -21.82
C ILE A 135 25.91 14.01 -22.29
N ASP A 136 25.85 14.31 -23.58
CA ASP A 136 26.44 15.52 -24.15
C ASP A 136 25.49 16.73 -24.06
N SER A 137 25.94 17.90 -24.48
CA SER A 137 25.12 19.12 -24.49
C SER A 137 23.86 19.07 -25.36
N ALA A 138 23.77 18.09 -26.27
CA ALA A 138 22.59 17.87 -27.10
C ALA A 138 21.67 16.77 -26.52
N GLY A 139 22.03 16.20 -25.35
CA GLY A 139 21.29 15.15 -24.66
C GLY A 139 21.54 13.75 -25.21
N TYR A 140 22.52 13.56 -26.10
CA TYR A 140 22.88 12.22 -26.59
C TYR A 140 23.76 11.50 -25.59
N GLY A 141 23.57 10.19 -25.48
CA GLY A 141 24.36 9.35 -24.59
C GLY A 141 25.83 9.30 -25.02
N VAL A 142 26.73 9.45 -24.06
CA VAL A 142 28.18 9.37 -24.26
C VAL A 142 28.68 7.98 -23.88
N ASP A 143 29.44 7.36 -24.78
CA ASP A 143 30.10 6.08 -24.55
C ASP A 143 31.48 6.30 -23.94
N GLY A 144 31.83 5.52 -22.92
CA GLY A 144 33.15 5.59 -22.30
C GLY A 144 33.20 4.89 -20.95
N VAL A 145 34.32 5.07 -20.25
CA VAL A 145 34.59 4.41 -18.97
C VAL A 145 34.56 5.44 -17.85
N VAL A 146 33.71 5.23 -16.85
CA VAL A 146 33.63 6.05 -15.64
C VAL A 146 33.92 5.22 -14.40
N LEU A 147 34.51 5.84 -13.39
CA LEU A 147 34.87 5.20 -12.13
C LEU A 147 33.85 5.56 -11.06
N LEU A 148 33.20 4.56 -10.48
CA LEU A 148 32.44 4.74 -9.24
C LEU A 148 33.41 4.78 -8.08
N GLN A 149 33.39 5.88 -7.33
CA GLN A 149 34.24 6.11 -6.17
C GLN A 149 33.41 6.20 -4.90
N ARG A 150 34.01 5.82 -3.78
CA ARG A 150 33.48 5.97 -2.42
C ARG A 150 34.39 6.87 -1.60
N ALA A 151 33.81 7.73 -0.78
CA ALA A 151 34.53 8.56 0.17
C ALA A 151 35.09 7.72 1.33
N GLU A 152 36.38 7.90 1.64
CA GLU A 152 37.10 7.35 2.79
C GLU A 152 37.88 8.47 3.47
N GLY A 153 37.27 9.08 4.50
CA GLY A 153 37.77 10.32 5.10
C GLY A 153 37.78 11.44 4.07
N ASP A 154 38.96 12.04 3.86
CA ASP A 154 39.17 13.12 2.87
C ASP A 154 39.59 12.59 1.48
N THR A 155 39.56 11.27 1.28
CA THR A 155 40.01 10.63 0.03
C THR A 155 38.90 9.88 -0.67
N TRP A 156 39.08 9.61 -1.96
CA TRP A 156 38.13 8.86 -2.77
C TRP A 156 38.78 7.59 -3.31
N VAL A 157 38.13 6.45 -3.08
CA VAL A 157 38.63 5.14 -3.48
C VAL A 157 37.75 4.56 -4.58
N PRO A 158 38.32 4.11 -5.72
CA PRO A 158 37.55 3.41 -6.75
C PRO A 158 36.95 2.11 -6.22
N VAL A 159 35.66 1.92 -6.45
CA VAL A 159 34.91 0.71 -6.04
C VAL A 159 34.53 -0.15 -7.24
N ALA A 160 34.22 0.49 -8.37
CA ALA A 160 33.89 -0.20 -9.61
C ALA A 160 34.22 0.67 -10.83
N GLU A 161 34.40 0.00 -11.97
CA GLU A 161 34.51 0.62 -13.29
C GLU A 161 33.23 0.33 -14.08
N LEU A 162 32.67 1.35 -14.73
CA LEU A 162 31.44 1.25 -15.52
C LEU A 162 31.71 1.71 -16.94
N THR A 163 31.38 0.87 -17.93
CA THR A 163 31.45 1.23 -19.35
C THR A 163 30.07 1.64 -19.85
N THR A 164 29.86 2.93 -20.10
CA THR A 164 28.60 3.45 -20.64
C THR A 164 28.44 3.05 -22.10
N SER A 165 27.23 2.61 -22.44
CA SER A 165 26.77 2.40 -23.82
C SER A 165 25.46 3.15 -24.00
N VAL A 166 25.39 3.99 -25.02
CA VAL A 166 24.30 4.96 -25.23
C VAL A 166 24.09 5.81 -23.96
N GLY A 167 25.19 6.20 -23.33
CA GLY A 167 25.18 7.05 -22.13
C GLY A 167 24.72 6.38 -20.85
N ARG A 168 24.59 5.05 -20.78
CA ARG A 168 24.17 4.35 -19.54
C ARG A 168 25.05 3.15 -19.21
N ALA A 169 25.26 2.94 -17.92
CA ALA A 169 25.87 1.73 -17.37
C ALA A 169 25.33 1.46 -15.97
N SER A 170 25.35 0.21 -15.52
CA SER A 170 25.05 -0.14 -14.14
C SER A 170 26.02 -1.18 -13.60
N THR A 171 26.21 -1.18 -12.28
CA THR A 171 27.03 -2.17 -11.58
C THR A 171 26.45 -2.47 -10.20
N SER A 172 26.73 -3.66 -9.68
CA SER A 172 26.30 -4.10 -8.36
C SER A 172 27.45 -3.96 -7.36
N VAL A 173 27.22 -3.24 -6.26
CA VAL A 173 28.21 -2.98 -5.21
C VAL A 173 27.67 -3.42 -3.86
N THR A 174 28.46 -4.16 -3.10
CA THR A 174 28.15 -4.48 -1.71
C THR A 174 28.39 -3.28 -0.81
N VAL A 175 27.34 -2.77 -0.16
CA VAL A 175 27.39 -1.60 0.73
C VAL A 175 27.52 -2.05 2.18
N ALA A 176 28.76 -2.13 2.68
CA ALA A 176 29.02 -2.62 4.04
C ALA A 176 28.65 -1.61 5.14
N ALA A 177 28.70 -0.31 4.84
CA ALA A 177 28.43 0.79 5.78
C ALA A 177 27.96 2.03 4.99
N SER A 178 27.33 2.99 5.69
CA SER A 178 26.94 4.27 5.10
C SER A 178 28.16 4.97 4.52
N ALA A 179 28.04 5.47 3.28
CA ALA A 179 29.11 6.18 2.61
C ALA A 179 28.58 7.15 1.55
N ILE A 180 29.44 8.05 1.11
CA ILE A 180 29.17 8.97 0.00
C ILE A 180 29.84 8.41 -1.25
N TYR A 181 29.11 8.42 -2.36
CA TYR A 181 29.55 7.92 -3.65
C TYR A 181 29.51 9.02 -4.71
N ARG A 182 30.37 8.91 -5.72
CA ARG A 182 30.33 9.75 -6.92
C ARG A 182 30.88 9.00 -8.12
N LEU A 183 30.60 9.48 -9.32
CA LEU A 183 31.26 9.04 -10.55
C LEU A 183 32.36 10.02 -10.93
N VAL A 184 33.45 9.50 -11.46
CA VAL A 184 34.55 10.29 -12.01
C VAL A 184 34.91 9.79 -13.41
N TYR A 185 35.02 10.73 -14.34
CA TYR A 185 35.66 10.55 -15.63
C TYR A 185 36.96 11.38 -15.66
N PRO A 186 38.14 10.76 -15.82
CA PRO A 186 39.41 11.48 -15.72
C PRO A 186 39.72 12.38 -16.93
N GLY A 187 38.92 12.34 -17.99
CA GLY A 187 39.16 13.04 -19.25
C GLY A 187 39.83 12.17 -20.32
N SER A 188 39.80 12.67 -21.56
CA SER A 188 40.55 12.15 -22.72
C SER A 188 40.91 13.30 -23.65
N ASP A 189 41.56 13.00 -24.78
CA ASP A 189 41.85 13.99 -25.82
C ASP A 189 40.56 14.59 -26.43
N ALA A 190 39.43 13.87 -26.36
CA ALA A 190 38.16 14.30 -26.95
C ALA A 190 37.20 14.94 -25.93
N LEU A 191 37.27 14.53 -24.66
CA LEU A 191 36.30 14.91 -23.62
C LEU A 191 37.02 15.40 -22.37
N ALA A 192 36.54 16.52 -21.82
CA ALA A 192 37.06 17.06 -20.57
C ALA A 192 36.78 16.11 -19.38
N PRO A 193 37.60 16.14 -18.32
CA PRO A 193 37.30 15.44 -17.07
C PRO A 193 35.94 15.87 -16.48
N GLN A 194 35.24 14.94 -15.84
CA GLN A 194 33.92 15.17 -15.22
C GLN A 194 33.83 14.47 -13.86
N VAL A 195 33.02 15.03 -12.97
CA VAL A 195 32.66 14.44 -11.67
C VAL A 195 31.16 14.64 -11.48
N SER A 196 30.44 13.58 -11.11
CA SER A 196 29.02 13.72 -10.79
C SER A 196 28.81 14.40 -9.44
N ASP A 197 27.57 14.78 -9.15
CA ASP A 197 27.16 15.07 -7.78
C ASP A 197 27.39 13.87 -6.86
N GLU A 198 27.57 14.16 -5.58
CA GLU A 198 27.77 13.19 -4.51
C GLU A 198 26.43 12.62 -4.04
N VAL A 199 26.35 11.30 -3.90
CA VAL A 199 25.16 10.58 -3.42
C VAL A 199 25.48 9.87 -2.11
N ALA A 200 24.74 10.21 -1.06
CA ALA A 200 24.82 9.51 0.22
C ALA A 200 23.99 8.22 0.15
N VAL A 201 24.63 7.09 0.44
CA VAL A 201 23.96 5.80 0.63
C VAL A 201 24.06 5.48 2.11
N ILE A 202 22.91 5.37 2.77
CA ILE A 202 22.83 5.07 4.19
C ILE A 202 22.71 3.54 4.34
N ALA A 203 23.61 2.91 5.09
CA ALA A 203 23.52 1.51 5.44
C ALA A 203 23.17 1.39 6.93
N GLU A 204 21.91 1.10 7.22
CA GLU A 204 21.40 0.95 8.58
C GLU A 204 20.76 -0.41 8.75
N THR A 205 21.03 -1.07 9.89
CA THR A 205 20.34 -2.31 10.22
C THR A 205 18.88 -1.99 10.50
N ARG A 206 18.00 -2.41 9.60
CA ARG A 206 16.55 -2.29 9.80
C ARG A 206 16.13 -3.12 11.01
N MET A 207 15.20 -2.58 11.78
CA MET A 207 14.70 -3.23 12.99
C MET A 207 13.61 -4.24 12.66
N GLU A 208 13.52 -5.30 13.45
CA GLU A 208 12.38 -6.19 13.44
C GLU A 208 11.13 -5.49 13.99
N SER A 209 9.96 -5.90 13.51
CA SER A 209 8.66 -5.47 14.02
C SER A 209 7.66 -6.61 13.95
N ALA A 210 6.51 -6.45 14.60
CA ALA A 210 5.47 -7.46 14.68
C ALA A 210 4.10 -6.85 14.36
N LEU A 211 3.32 -7.57 13.56
CA LEU A 211 1.93 -7.23 13.25
C LEU A 211 0.97 -8.22 13.92
N THR A 212 -0.10 -7.69 14.48
CA THR A 212 -1.28 -8.45 14.90
C THR A 212 -2.48 -8.05 14.06
N LEU A 213 -3.36 -9.01 13.80
CA LEU A 213 -4.63 -8.79 13.15
C LEU A 213 -5.72 -9.56 13.89
N THR A 214 -6.79 -8.88 14.28
CA THR A 214 -7.97 -9.50 14.88
C THR A 214 -9.22 -9.11 14.11
N ALA A 215 -10.28 -9.91 14.24
CA ALA A 215 -11.56 -9.65 13.59
C ALA A 215 -12.70 -9.70 14.61
N ALA A 216 -13.60 -8.71 14.58
CA ALA A 216 -14.75 -8.62 15.46
C ALA A 216 -16.01 -8.14 14.69
N PRO A 217 -17.09 -8.93 14.63
CA PRO A 217 -17.15 -10.35 15.01
C PRO A 217 -16.37 -11.24 14.01
N ALA A 218 -15.91 -12.40 14.46
CA ALA A 218 -15.23 -13.39 13.59
C ALA A 218 -16.20 -14.17 12.68
N ARG A 219 -17.52 -14.06 12.93
CA ARG A 219 -18.58 -14.64 12.11
C ARG A 219 -19.63 -13.58 11.81
N VAL A 220 -19.99 -13.47 10.55
CA VAL A 220 -20.98 -12.51 10.04
C VAL A 220 -21.95 -13.22 9.12
N VAL A 221 -23.14 -12.66 8.96
CA VAL A 221 -24.00 -13.03 7.83
C VAL A 221 -23.28 -12.73 6.52
N THR A 222 -23.55 -13.49 5.46
CA THR A 222 -23.02 -13.20 4.11
C THR A 222 -23.26 -11.74 3.73
N GLY A 223 -22.17 -11.01 3.45
CA GLY A 223 -22.19 -9.57 3.14
C GLY A 223 -22.29 -8.65 4.36
N GLY A 224 -22.35 -9.20 5.57
CA GLY A 224 -22.36 -8.46 6.82
C GLY A 224 -20.98 -7.91 7.21
N PRO A 225 -20.93 -6.83 8.00
CA PRO A 225 -19.68 -6.16 8.35
C PRO A 225 -18.91 -6.89 9.46
N ALA A 226 -17.61 -7.04 9.29
CA ALA A 226 -16.65 -7.36 10.35
C ALA A 226 -15.59 -6.25 10.43
N VAL A 227 -15.21 -5.86 11.64
CA VAL A 227 -14.11 -4.91 11.87
C VAL A 227 -12.83 -5.70 12.05
N LEU A 228 -11.84 -5.40 11.21
CA LEU A 228 -10.48 -5.88 11.34
C LEU A 228 -9.67 -4.84 12.11
N THR A 229 -8.96 -5.26 13.16
CA THR A 229 -8.07 -4.39 13.94
C THR A 229 -6.63 -4.84 13.78
N VAL A 230 -5.80 -3.92 13.29
CA VAL A 230 -4.36 -4.08 13.11
C VAL A 230 -3.64 -3.51 14.33
N GLY A 231 -2.63 -4.20 14.84
CA GLY A 231 -1.65 -3.67 15.78
C GLY A 231 -0.23 -3.78 15.23
N TRP A 232 0.57 -2.73 15.35
CA TRP A 232 1.97 -2.69 14.90
C TRP A 232 2.91 -2.17 15.98
N HIS A 233 3.92 -2.97 16.32
CA HIS A 233 4.90 -2.66 17.36
C HIS A 233 6.29 -3.19 17.00
N ASN A 234 7.33 -2.61 17.60
CA ASN A 234 8.68 -3.17 17.53
C ASN A 234 8.86 -4.31 18.55
N THR A 235 10.06 -4.90 18.60
CA THR A 235 10.42 -5.97 19.54
C THR A 235 10.28 -5.60 21.01
N ASP A 236 10.30 -4.32 21.35
CA ASP A 236 10.13 -3.79 22.71
C ASP A 236 8.67 -3.39 23.03
N ALA A 237 7.72 -3.82 22.20
CA ALA A 237 6.30 -3.46 22.27
C ALA A 237 6.02 -1.94 22.19
N VAL A 238 6.94 -1.17 21.62
CA VAL A 238 6.73 0.25 21.32
C VAL A 238 5.83 0.37 20.09
N PRO A 239 4.73 1.12 20.16
CA PRO A 239 3.84 1.33 19.02
C PRO A 239 4.53 1.99 17.83
N ILE A 240 4.18 1.54 16.62
CA ILE A 240 4.70 2.11 15.37
C ILE A 240 3.55 2.77 14.61
N ILE A 241 3.77 4.02 14.16
CA ILE A 241 2.90 4.77 13.25
C ILE A 241 3.35 4.52 11.82
N GLY A 242 2.43 4.12 10.95
CA GLY A 242 2.65 4.09 9.50
C GLY A 242 1.63 3.23 8.77
N ASP A 243 1.84 3.07 7.48
CA ASP A 243 0.88 2.43 6.59
C ASP A 243 1.06 0.91 6.55
N ILE A 244 -0.06 0.21 6.70
CA ILE A 244 -0.19 -1.25 6.68
C ILE A 244 -1.21 -1.64 5.62
N VAL A 245 -0.85 -2.61 4.79
CA VAL A 245 -1.75 -3.19 3.79
C VAL A 245 -2.51 -4.34 4.44
N VAL A 246 -3.83 -4.32 4.37
CA VAL A 246 -4.68 -5.47 4.71
C VAL A 246 -4.99 -6.22 3.43
N GLU A 247 -4.67 -7.51 3.41
CA GLU A 247 -4.90 -8.40 2.28
C GLU A 247 -5.98 -9.43 2.60
N ALA A 248 -6.70 -9.86 1.58
CA ALA A 248 -7.65 -10.96 1.63
C ALA A 248 -7.20 -12.09 0.69
N LEU A 249 -7.41 -13.34 1.10
CA LEU A 249 -7.16 -14.50 0.26
C LEU A 249 -8.36 -14.74 -0.67
N ALA A 250 -8.17 -14.53 -1.96
CA ALA A 250 -9.17 -14.77 -3.01
C ALA A 250 -8.55 -15.64 -4.11
N ASP A 251 -9.24 -16.72 -4.48
CA ASP A 251 -8.80 -17.64 -5.54
C ASP A 251 -7.36 -18.16 -5.39
N GLY A 252 -6.92 -18.35 -4.13
CA GLY A 252 -5.57 -18.83 -3.80
C GLY A 252 -4.48 -17.76 -3.85
N ALA A 253 -4.83 -16.50 -4.10
CA ALA A 253 -3.91 -15.36 -4.12
C ALA A 253 -4.30 -14.31 -3.08
N TRP A 254 -3.30 -13.69 -2.46
CA TRP A 254 -3.52 -12.56 -1.56
C TRP A 254 -3.69 -11.29 -2.39
N THR A 255 -4.75 -10.54 -2.11
CA THR A 255 -5.07 -9.28 -2.79
C THR A 255 -5.30 -8.19 -1.76
N ALA A 256 -4.69 -7.03 -1.96
CA ALA A 256 -4.90 -5.86 -1.10
C ALA A 256 -6.37 -5.43 -1.12
N VAL A 257 -6.98 -5.28 0.06
CA VAL A 257 -8.37 -4.82 0.22
C VAL A 257 -8.48 -3.48 0.93
N ALA A 258 -7.45 -3.10 1.69
CA ALA A 258 -7.35 -1.79 2.32
C ALA A 258 -5.89 -1.43 2.62
N THR A 259 -5.61 -0.13 2.73
CA THR A 259 -4.42 0.40 3.39
C THR A 259 -4.88 1.21 4.58
N VAL A 260 -4.31 0.95 5.75
CA VAL A 260 -4.65 1.64 7.00
C VAL A 260 -3.38 2.23 7.62
N THR A 261 -3.49 3.40 8.23
CA THR A 261 -2.38 4.05 8.94
C THR A 261 -2.57 3.84 10.45
N THR A 262 -1.58 3.26 11.12
CA THR A 262 -1.63 3.08 12.59
C THR A 262 -1.47 4.41 13.32
N GLY A 263 -2.23 4.56 14.42
CA GLY A 263 -2.19 5.73 15.29
C GLY A 263 -1.00 5.73 16.26
N SER A 264 -0.97 6.68 17.18
CA SER A 264 0.08 6.78 18.21
C SER A 264 0.07 5.62 19.22
N ASP A 265 -1.01 4.85 19.27
CA ASP A 265 -1.14 3.59 20.00
C ASP A 265 -0.73 2.37 19.16
N GLY A 266 -0.31 2.57 17.91
CA GLY A 266 0.10 1.50 17.00
C GLY A 266 -1.07 0.69 16.46
N ALA A 267 -2.31 1.19 16.61
CA ALA A 267 -3.50 0.48 16.17
C ALA A 267 -4.17 1.18 14.98
N ALA A 268 -4.83 0.40 14.15
CA ALA A 268 -5.73 0.87 13.10
C ALA A 268 -6.88 -0.12 12.92
N ALA A 269 -7.99 0.34 12.30
CA ALA A 269 -9.10 -0.53 12.00
C ALA A 269 -9.66 -0.28 10.59
N THR A 270 -10.20 -1.34 9.98
CA THR A 270 -10.95 -1.27 8.72
C THR A 270 -12.14 -2.22 8.76
N THR A 271 -13.19 -1.93 8.01
CA THR A 271 -14.40 -2.76 7.94
C THR A 271 -14.42 -3.54 6.64
N VAL A 272 -14.71 -4.84 6.72
CA VAL A 272 -14.86 -5.74 5.56
C VAL A 272 -16.25 -6.36 5.54
N THR A 273 -16.74 -6.70 4.35
CA THR A 273 -18.06 -7.33 4.15
C THR A 273 -17.94 -8.60 3.30
N PRO A 274 -17.41 -9.70 3.85
CA PRO A 274 -17.17 -10.93 3.09
C PRO A 274 -18.47 -11.61 2.67
N THR A 275 -18.54 -12.05 1.41
CA THR A 275 -19.67 -12.84 0.88
C THR A 275 -19.49 -14.34 1.06
N VAL A 276 -18.26 -14.78 1.24
CA VAL A 276 -17.83 -16.15 1.57
C VAL A 276 -16.84 -16.10 2.74
N SER A 277 -16.58 -17.21 3.42
CA SER A 277 -15.54 -17.22 4.46
C SER A 277 -14.18 -16.87 3.86
N THR A 278 -13.56 -15.81 4.39
CA THR A 278 -12.34 -15.21 3.81
C THR A 278 -11.27 -15.09 4.87
N ALA A 279 -10.04 -15.51 4.52
CA ALA A 279 -8.85 -15.27 5.32
C ALA A 279 -8.26 -13.89 5.02
N TYR A 280 -7.81 -13.21 6.05
CA TYR A 280 -7.21 -11.88 6.01
C TYR A 280 -5.86 -11.88 6.71
N ARG A 281 -4.95 -11.04 6.25
CA ARG A 281 -3.66 -10.77 6.92
C ARG A 281 -3.27 -9.31 6.78
N ALA A 282 -2.47 -8.82 7.71
CA ALA A 282 -1.86 -7.50 7.65
C ALA A 282 -0.40 -7.63 7.18
N VAL A 283 0.03 -6.76 6.27
CA VAL A 283 1.35 -6.77 5.66
C VAL A 283 1.96 -5.39 5.72
N TYR A 284 3.18 -5.33 6.23
CA TYR A 284 4.09 -4.21 6.02
C TYR A 284 5.17 -4.70 5.02
N PRO A 285 5.29 -4.08 3.83
CA PRO A 285 6.22 -4.54 2.79
C PRO A 285 7.69 -4.28 3.14
N GLY A 286 7.98 -3.65 4.28
CA GLY A 286 9.30 -3.15 4.63
C GLY A 286 9.45 -1.69 4.23
N GLY A 287 10.41 -1.03 4.84
CA GLY A 287 10.75 0.35 4.51
C GLY A 287 12.11 0.70 5.05
N THR A 288 12.32 1.99 5.31
CA THR A 288 13.62 2.49 5.71
C THR A 288 14.04 2.07 7.11
N ARG A 289 13.07 1.90 8.01
CA ARG A 289 13.34 1.68 9.43
C ARG A 289 13.13 0.25 9.89
N TYR A 290 12.15 -0.44 9.29
CA TYR A 290 11.72 -1.76 9.71
C TYR A 290 11.78 -2.77 8.56
N LEU A 291 12.10 -4.01 8.90
CA LEU A 291 12.02 -5.15 7.99
C LEU A 291 10.55 -5.43 7.60
N PRO A 292 10.32 -6.06 6.42
CA PRO A 292 8.99 -6.55 6.07
C PRO A 292 8.45 -7.51 7.11
N VAL A 293 7.14 -7.43 7.37
CA VAL A 293 6.46 -8.33 8.32
C VAL A 293 5.03 -8.62 7.87
N THR A 294 4.54 -9.81 8.18
CA THR A 294 3.16 -10.25 7.92
C THR A 294 2.57 -10.81 9.21
N SER A 295 1.32 -10.46 9.52
CA SER A 295 0.60 -11.00 10.66
C SER A 295 0.26 -12.48 10.46
N ALA A 296 -0.18 -13.15 11.54
CA ALA A 296 -0.95 -14.38 11.38
C ALA A 296 -2.27 -14.12 10.64
N ASP A 297 -2.77 -15.14 9.94
CA ASP A 297 -4.04 -15.06 9.22
C ASP A 297 -5.22 -15.07 10.21
N VAL A 298 -6.23 -14.25 9.94
CA VAL A 298 -7.53 -14.28 10.62
C VAL A 298 -8.62 -14.63 9.61
N THR A 299 -9.53 -15.54 9.95
CA THR A 299 -10.66 -15.89 9.08
C THR A 299 -11.94 -15.24 9.58
N VAL A 300 -12.60 -14.49 8.72
CA VAL A 300 -13.99 -14.06 8.95
C VAL A 300 -14.92 -15.04 8.25
N SER A 301 -15.73 -15.73 9.03
CA SER A 301 -16.69 -16.71 8.51
C SER A 301 -17.97 -16.02 8.04
N ALA A 302 -18.26 -16.08 6.74
CA ALA A 302 -19.54 -15.64 6.20
C ALA A 302 -20.54 -16.81 6.25
N VAL A 303 -21.65 -16.63 6.95
CA VAL A 303 -22.71 -17.63 7.05
C VAL A 303 -23.98 -17.17 6.35
N SER A 304 -24.64 -18.11 5.68
CA SER A 304 -26.02 -17.90 5.27
C SER A 304 -26.90 -17.93 6.51
N ALA A 305 -27.67 -16.85 6.71
CA ALA A 305 -28.61 -16.75 7.82
C ALA A 305 -29.95 -16.26 7.31
N ALA A 306 -31.02 -16.89 7.80
CA ALA A 306 -32.36 -16.39 7.56
C ALA A 306 -32.62 -15.19 8.48
N THR A 307 -33.31 -14.17 7.99
CA THR A 307 -33.54 -12.92 8.75
C THR A 307 -34.93 -12.92 9.36
N ILE A 308 -35.02 -12.65 10.66
CA ILE A 308 -36.28 -12.48 11.39
C ILE A 308 -36.32 -11.06 11.97
N PRO A 309 -37.20 -10.18 11.49
CA PRO A 309 -37.47 -8.91 12.14
C PRO A 309 -38.14 -9.13 13.49
N VAL A 310 -37.65 -8.49 14.55
CA VAL A 310 -38.21 -8.56 15.90
C VAL A 310 -38.71 -7.19 16.32
N ARG A 311 -39.96 -7.12 16.76
CA ARG A 311 -40.64 -5.90 17.25
C ARG A 311 -41.03 -6.06 18.72
N SER A 312 -41.27 -4.98 19.43
CA SER A 312 -41.88 -5.05 20.77
C SER A 312 -43.40 -5.13 20.64
N CYS A 313 -44.05 -5.97 21.45
CA CYS A 313 -45.51 -6.01 21.59
C CYS A 313 -45.91 -5.75 23.04
N ALA A 314 -46.99 -4.99 23.24
CA ALA A 314 -47.48 -4.66 24.56
C ALA A 314 -48.56 -5.63 25.06
N ASN A 315 -49.30 -6.25 24.15
CA ASN A 315 -50.46 -7.10 24.48
C ASN A 315 -50.65 -8.24 23.45
N GLN A 316 -51.55 -9.18 23.75
CA GLN A 316 -51.87 -10.31 22.87
C GLN A 316 -52.40 -9.88 21.49
N ALA A 317 -53.14 -8.76 21.40
CA ALA A 317 -53.66 -8.30 20.11
C ALA A 317 -52.54 -7.82 19.17
N ASP A 318 -51.48 -7.21 19.71
CA ASP A 318 -50.29 -6.85 18.93
C ASP A 318 -49.59 -8.09 18.37
N VAL A 319 -49.56 -9.16 19.16
CA VAL A 319 -49.01 -10.46 18.79
C VAL A 319 -49.85 -11.13 17.70
N ASP A 320 -51.17 -11.12 17.84
CA ASP A 320 -52.10 -11.70 16.86
C ASP A 320 -52.11 -10.93 15.52
N ALA A 321 -51.65 -9.67 15.53
CA ALA A 321 -51.56 -8.81 14.35
C ALA A 321 -50.18 -8.84 13.66
N LEU A 322 -49.24 -9.70 14.09
CA LEU A 322 -47.91 -9.77 13.50
C LEU A 322 -47.96 -10.23 12.04
N PRO A 323 -47.20 -9.57 11.13
CA PRO A 323 -47.00 -10.10 9.79
C PRO A 323 -46.27 -11.45 9.84
N HIS A 324 -46.53 -12.28 8.83
CA HIS A 324 -45.84 -13.54 8.63
C HIS A 324 -44.31 -13.38 8.69
N GLY A 325 -43.65 -14.22 9.50
CA GLY A 325 -42.19 -14.23 9.63
C GLY A 325 -41.60 -13.09 10.47
N VAL A 326 -42.42 -12.34 11.19
CA VAL A 326 -41.98 -11.31 12.14
C VAL A 326 -42.06 -11.85 13.57
N GLY A 327 -40.95 -11.74 14.30
CA GLY A 327 -40.84 -12.03 15.72
C GLY A 327 -41.37 -10.89 16.59
N CYS A 328 -41.79 -11.22 17.81
CA CYS A 328 -42.18 -10.21 18.80
C CYS A 328 -41.51 -10.43 20.17
N HIS A 329 -41.10 -9.36 20.84
CA HIS A 329 -40.70 -9.40 22.24
C HIS A 329 -41.88 -8.97 23.12
N TYR A 330 -42.33 -9.87 24.00
CA TYR A 330 -43.46 -9.65 24.88
C TYR A 330 -42.97 -9.24 26.27
N THR A 331 -43.25 -8.00 26.68
CA THR A 331 -42.64 -7.36 27.86
C THR A 331 -43.10 -7.92 29.21
N SER A 332 -44.14 -8.75 29.26
CA SER A 332 -44.68 -9.26 30.54
C SER A 332 -43.96 -10.50 31.09
N VAL A 333 -42.85 -10.92 30.47
CA VAL A 333 -42.11 -12.11 30.89
C VAL A 333 -40.86 -11.66 31.64
N ASP A 334 -40.93 -11.65 32.97
CA ASP A 334 -39.83 -11.22 33.87
C ASP A 334 -38.62 -12.18 33.89
N ALA A 335 -38.65 -13.28 33.13
CA ALA A 335 -37.56 -14.27 33.06
C ALA A 335 -36.61 -13.96 31.91
N GLY A 336 -35.32 -13.81 32.23
CA GLY A 336 -34.26 -13.36 31.34
C GLY A 336 -34.14 -14.13 30.03
N VAL A 337 -34.68 -13.51 28.98
CA VAL A 337 -34.52 -13.78 27.55
C VAL A 337 -35.56 -14.72 26.91
N PHE A 338 -36.71 -14.14 26.56
CA PHE A 338 -37.78 -14.79 25.81
C PHE A 338 -38.25 -13.87 24.69
N VAL A 339 -38.02 -14.22 23.40
CA VAL A 339 -38.54 -13.47 22.25
C VAL A 339 -39.61 -14.30 21.55
N VAL A 340 -40.88 -14.00 21.82
CA VAL A 340 -42.01 -14.63 21.15
C VAL A 340 -42.17 -14.10 19.73
N GLY A 341 -41.41 -14.64 18.77
CA GLY A 341 -42.09 -14.88 17.51
C GLY A 341 -43.29 -15.75 17.84
N HIS A 342 -44.50 -15.22 17.72
CA HIS A 342 -45.72 -16.00 17.90
C HIS A 342 -46.46 -15.88 16.60
N ASP A 343 -46.53 -16.98 15.88
CA ASP A 343 -47.45 -17.08 14.77
C ASP A 343 -48.50 -18.10 15.16
N PHE A 344 -49.72 -17.62 15.44
CA PHE A 344 -50.86 -18.45 15.81
C PHE A 344 -51.48 -19.18 14.62
N GLN A 345 -51.19 -18.74 13.41
CA GLN A 345 -51.63 -19.39 12.18
C GLN A 345 -50.63 -20.43 11.71
N GLY A 346 -49.50 -20.57 12.41
CA GLY A 346 -48.56 -21.65 12.15
C GLY A 346 -47.69 -21.44 10.92
N ASN A 347 -47.69 -20.23 10.36
CA ASN A 347 -46.97 -19.94 9.15
C ASN A 347 -45.49 -19.57 9.41
N ALA A 348 -45.06 -19.46 10.67
CA ALA A 348 -43.68 -19.10 10.95
C ALA A 348 -42.74 -20.24 10.58
N TRP A 349 -41.99 -19.98 9.52
CA TRP A 349 -41.00 -20.87 8.92
C TRP A 349 -39.83 -21.22 9.86
N TRP A 350 -39.62 -20.52 10.96
CA TRP A 350 -38.45 -20.75 11.81
C TRP A 350 -38.45 -22.12 12.52
N ASN A 351 -39.59 -22.80 12.65
CA ASN A 351 -39.61 -24.19 13.11
C ASN A 351 -39.07 -25.19 12.08
N GLU A 352 -38.99 -24.79 10.81
CA GLU A 352 -38.44 -25.61 9.72
C GLU A 352 -36.92 -25.49 9.63
N LEU A 353 -36.32 -24.56 10.38
CA LEU A 353 -34.87 -24.41 10.44
C LEU A 353 -34.20 -25.68 10.95
N ALA A 354 -33.12 -26.07 10.27
CA ALA A 354 -32.29 -27.18 10.70
C ALA A 354 -31.48 -26.81 11.96
N MET A 355 -31.16 -27.80 12.78
CA MET A 355 -30.17 -27.66 13.85
C MET A 355 -28.84 -27.19 13.27
N GLY A 356 -28.19 -26.21 13.91
CA GLY A 356 -26.96 -25.55 13.42
C GLY A 356 -27.17 -24.52 12.32
N ALA A 357 -28.41 -24.27 11.88
CA ALA A 357 -28.72 -23.16 10.98
C ALA A 357 -28.53 -21.82 11.70
N TYR A 358 -28.17 -20.79 10.94
CA TYR A 358 -28.00 -19.44 11.47
C TYR A 358 -29.22 -18.56 11.21
N VAL A 359 -29.51 -17.70 12.17
CA VAL A 359 -30.61 -16.73 12.13
C VAL A 359 -30.09 -15.36 12.51
N GLN A 360 -30.38 -14.37 11.68
CA GLN A 360 -30.15 -12.96 12.02
C GLN A 360 -31.44 -12.36 12.58
N LEU A 361 -31.44 -12.04 13.86
CA LEU A 361 -32.49 -11.20 14.44
C LEU A 361 -32.17 -9.74 14.16
N THR A 362 -33.18 -8.96 13.80
CA THR A 362 -33.09 -7.49 13.63
C THR A 362 -34.11 -6.80 14.53
N GLY A 363 -33.83 -5.57 14.97
CA GLY A 363 -34.68 -4.87 15.94
C GLY A 363 -34.32 -5.23 17.38
N GLU A 364 -35.31 -5.62 18.18
CA GLU A 364 -35.06 -6.00 19.57
C GLU A 364 -34.30 -7.34 19.64
N GLN A 365 -33.31 -7.44 20.54
CA GLN A 365 -32.38 -8.58 20.60
C GLN A 365 -31.59 -8.84 19.30
N ALA A 366 -31.31 -7.79 18.51
CA ALA A 366 -30.54 -7.93 17.27
C ALA A 366 -29.21 -8.66 17.49
N GLY A 367 -28.90 -9.56 16.56
CA GLY A 367 -27.71 -10.40 16.63
C GLY A 367 -27.79 -11.60 15.69
N LEU A 368 -26.64 -12.24 15.49
CA LEU A 368 -26.56 -13.53 14.81
C LEU A 368 -26.69 -14.65 15.83
N TYR A 369 -27.52 -15.64 15.53
CA TYR A 369 -27.79 -16.77 16.40
C TYR A 369 -27.67 -18.10 15.64
N GLU A 370 -27.39 -19.17 16.36
CA GLU A 370 -27.38 -20.56 15.91
C GLU A 370 -28.57 -21.30 16.52
N VAL A 371 -29.26 -22.11 15.72
CA VAL A 371 -30.31 -23.02 16.19
C VAL A 371 -29.68 -24.18 16.96
N VAL A 372 -29.90 -24.22 18.28
CA VAL A 372 -29.25 -25.18 19.19
C VAL A 372 -30.19 -26.20 19.81
N ASP A 373 -31.51 -26.00 19.74
CA ASP A 373 -32.51 -26.97 20.15
C ASP A 373 -33.83 -26.72 19.41
N ARG A 374 -34.64 -27.76 19.28
CA ARG A 374 -35.99 -27.67 18.71
C ARG A 374 -36.92 -28.71 19.33
N VAL A 375 -38.08 -28.24 19.78
CA VAL A 375 -39.12 -29.10 20.36
C VAL A 375 -40.44 -28.80 19.68
N ILE A 376 -41.14 -29.84 19.21
CA ILE A 376 -42.50 -29.74 18.72
C ILE A 376 -43.39 -30.57 19.65
N ALA A 377 -44.22 -29.90 20.45
CA ALA A 377 -45.11 -30.54 21.41
C ALA A 377 -46.54 -30.64 20.83
N PRO A 378 -47.12 -31.84 20.69
CA PRO A 378 -48.52 -32.00 20.33
C PRO A 378 -49.44 -31.69 21.53
N GLY A 379 -50.49 -30.87 21.34
CA GLY A 379 -51.59 -30.75 22.32
C GLY A 379 -51.62 -29.52 23.25
N ARG A 380 -51.17 -28.36 22.79
CA ARG A 380 -50.89 -27.11 23.54
C ARG A 380 -49.79 -27.33 24.58
N ALA A 381 -49.05 -26.26 24.87
CA ALA A 381 -47.94 -26.18 25.82
C ALA A 381 -48.20 -26.71 27.26
N ALA A 382 -49.36 -27.32 27.55
CA ALA A 382 -49.72 -27.84 28.87
C ALA A 382 -48.72 -28.87 29.42
N GLU A 383 -48.08 -29.69 28.57
CA GLU A 383 -47.04 -30.64 29.00
C GLU A 383 -45.69 -29.98 29.31
N LEU A 384 -45.43 -28.81 28.72
CA LEU A 384 -44.19 -28.05 28.95
C LEU A 384 -44.34 -27.05 30.10
N GLY A 385 -45.55 -26.83 30.61
CA GLY A 385 -45.85 -25.80 31.60
C GLY A 385 -46.06 -24.41 30.96
N PRO A 386 -46.41 -23.39 31.76
CA PRO A 386 -46.60 -22.04 31.23
C PRO A 386 -45.28 -21.47 30.70
N ALA A 387 -45.33 -20.74 29.58
CA ALA A 387 -44.15 -20.22 28.88
C ALA A 387 -43.24 -19.34 29.77
N GLU A 388 -43.82 -18.66 30.75
CA GLU A 388 -43.10 -17.88 31.77
C GLU A 388 -42.16 -18.70 32.66
N GLN A 389 -42.31 -20.03 32.70
CA GLN A 389 -41.42 -20.94 33.42
C GLN A 389 -40.27 -21.46 32.56
N TRP A 390 -40.23 -21.12 31.28
CA TRP A 390 -39.15 -21.55 30.41
C TRP A 390 -38.02 -20.56 30.47
N THR A 391 -36.85 -21.07 30.82
CA THR A 391 -35.62 -20.30 30.84
C THR A 391 -34.66 -20.92 29.85
N CYS A 392 -33.96 -20.08 29.08
CA CYS A 392 -32.85 -20.54 28.27
C CYS A 392 -31.77 -21.29 29.09
N GLY A 393 -31.62 -20.92 30.38
CA GLY A 393 -30.46 -21.32 31.16
C GLY A 393 -29.17 -20.93 30.43
N ASP A 394 -28.13 -21.74 30.55
CA ASP A 394 -26.86 -21.52 29.84
C ASP A 394 -26.88 -22.08 28.40
N ARG A 395 -28.01 -22.61 27.93
CA ARG A 395 -28.09 -23.36 26.66
C ARG A 395 -28.44 -22.49 25.46
N CYS A 396 -29.13 -21.38 25.69
CA CYS A 396 -29.49 -20.44 24.63
C CYS A 396 -29.50 -19.01 25.13
N ASP A 397 -29.73 -18.12 24.18
CA ASP A 397 -30.01 -16.72 24.45
C ASP A 397 -31.46 -16.43 24.12
N VAL A 398 -32.03 -16.94 23.03
CA VAL A 398 -33.41 -16.63 22.61
C VAL A 398 -34.21 -17.92 22.37
N ILE A 399 -35.51 -17.91 22.66
CA ILE A 399 -36.45 -18.99 22.27
C ILE A 399 -37.51 -18.38 21.36
N LEU A 400 -37.68 -18.93 20.15
CA LEU A 400 -38.77 -18.59 19.23
C LEU A 400 -39.90 -19.61 19.36
N GLN A 401 -41.16 -19.16 19.30
CA GLN A 401 -42.34 -20.02 19.40
C GLN A 401 -43.10 -20.07 18.06
N THR A 402 -43.84 -21.12 17.79
CA THR A 402 -44.82 -21.15 16.70
C THR A 402 -46.01 -21.99 17.12
N CYS A 403 -47.22 -21.53 16.86
CA CYS A 403 -48.45 -22.23 17.19
C CYS A 403 -49.15 -22.64 15.88
N ILE A 404 -49.32 -23.94 15.64
CA ILE A 404 -50.08 -24.48 14.50
C ILE A 404 -51.24 -25.28 15.08
N ASP A 405 -52.47 -24.77 14.99
CA ASP A 405 -53.67 -25.40 15.58
C ASP A 405 -53.51 -25.70 17.09
N ALA A 406 -53.48 -26.99 17.44
CA ALA A 406 -53.23 -27.49 18.79
C ALA A 406 -51.76 -27.80 19.06
N ASN A 407 -50.86 -27.58 18.11
CA ASN A 407 -49.43 -27.86 18.26
C ASN A 407 -48.67 -26.58 18.57
N THR A 408 -47.63 -26.70 19.39
CA THR A 408 -46.69 -25.60 19.62
C THR A 408 -45.28 -26.10 19.40
N GLY A 409 -44.55 -25.43 18.52
CA GLY A 409 -43.14 -25.67 18.31
C GLY A 409 -42.30 -24.54 18.87
N PHE A 410 -41.08 -24.88 19.24
CA PHE A 410 -40.13 -23.99 19.88
C PHE A 410 -38.75 -24.22 19.28
N THR A 411 -38.03 -23.12 19.06
CA THR A 411 -36.69 -23.11 18.48
C THR A 411 -35.77 -22.29 19.39
N TRP A 412 -34.74 -22.93 19.94
CA TRP A 412 -33.76 -22.30 20.83
C TRP A 412 -32.59 -21.79 20.00
N LEU A 413 -32.21 -20.55 20.28
CA LEU A 413 -31.22 -19.77 19.56
C LEU A 413 -30.10 -19.35 20.50
N ARG A 414 -28.86 -19.70 20.20
CA ARG A 414 -27.68 -19.24 20.93
C ARG A 414 -26.98 -18.15 20.14
N ARG A 415 -26.67 -17.02 20.77
CA ARG A 415 -25.98 -15.89 20.17
C ARG A 415 -24.57 -16.32 19.75
N VAL A 416 -24.18 -15.91 18.57
CA VAL A 416 -22.86 -16.18 18.00
C VAL A 416 -22.07 -14.88 18.07
N GLY A 417 -21.06 -14.84 18.94
CA GLY A 417 -20.28 -13.65 19.25
C GLY A 417 -18.96 -14.00 19.92
#